data_AF-A0A3B0UDE9-F1
#
_entry.id   AF-A0A3B0UDE9-F1
#
_cell.length_a   1.000
_cell.length_b   1.000
_cell.length_c   1.000
_cell.angle_alpha   90.00
_cell.angle_beta   90.00
_cell.angle_gamma   90.00
#
_symmetry.space_group_name_H-M   'P 1'
#
loop_
_entity.id
_entity.type
_entity.pdbx_description
1 polymer ?
#
loop_
_entity_poly.entity_id
_entity_poly.type
_entity_poly.pdbx_seq_one_letter_code
_entity_poly.pdbx_strand_id
1 'polypeptide(L)'
;ELVKKRVNNGEPINLFYWRDKTGHEIDLIVEEEQNIIPIEIKSGMTISSDYFKNLRYWNKLSNAKYSIVLYGGNQNQHRSDGINVLNWRSYFI
;
A
#
# COMPACT_ATOMS: atom_id res chain seq x y z
N GLU A 1 -13.53 4.75 -6.85
CA GLU A 1 -12.50 5.23 -7.80
C GLU A 1 -11.54 4.14 -8.29
N LEU A 2 -10.73 3.46 -7.46
CA LEU A 2 -9.76 2.45 -7.95
C LEU A 2 -10.37 1.32 -8.78
N VAL A 3 -11.41 0.67 -8.25
CA VAL A 3 -12.15 -0.39 -8.96
C VAL A 3 -12.80 0.15 -10.24
N LYS A 4 -13.39 1.35 -10.19
CA LYS A 4 -14.00 1.99 -11.36
C LYS A 4 -12.97 2.29 -12.46
N LYS A 5 -11.78 2.79 -12.10
CA LYS A 5 -10.68 3.06 -13.05
C LYS A 5 -10.26 1.78 -13.76
N ARG A 6 -10.04 0.69 -13.03
CA ARG A 6 -9.69 -0.61 -13.60
C ARG A 6 -10.77 -1.15 -14.54
N VAL A 7 -12.02 -1.14 -14.09
CA VAL A 7 -13.16 -1.60 -14.90
C VAL A 7 -13.30 -0.78 -16.19
N ASN A 8 -13.16 0.54 -16.11
CA ASN A 8 -13.21 1.42 -17.30
C ASN A 8 -12.04 1.17 -18.26
N ASN A 9 -10.89 0.73 -17.75
CA ASN A 9 -9.71 0.36 -18.54
C ASN A 9 -9.74 -1.11 -19.03
N GLY A 10 -10.77 -1.89 -18.67
CA GLY A 10 -10.81 -3.32 -18.97
C GLY A 10 -9.80 -4.18 -18.19
N GLU A 11 -9.22 -3.64 -17.12
CA GLU A 11 -8.24 -4.32 -16.27
C GLU A 11 -8.92 -5.24 -15.24
N PRO A 12 -8.32 -6.39 -14.90
CA PRO A 12 -8.84 -7.28 -13.88
C PRO A 12 -8.82 -6.62 -12.48
N ILE A 13 -9.85 -6.91 -11.69
CA ILE A 13 -9.99 -6.39 -10.32
C ILE A 13 -9.12 -7.23 -9.37
N ASN A 14 -7.82 -6.94 -9.38
CA ASN A 14 -6.84 -7.57 -8.49
C ASN A 14 -6.55 -6.66 -7.28
N LEU A 15 -7.60 -6.28 -6.55
CA LEU A 15 -7.55 -5.36 -5.40
C LEU A 15 -8.25 -6.02 -4.21
N PHE A 16 -7.53 -6.20 -3.11
CA PHE A 16 -8.03 -6.91 -1.94
C PHE A 16 -7.80 -6.12 -0.66
N TYR A 17 -8.62 -6.37 0.35
CA TYR A 17 -8.38 -5.91 1.72
C TYR A 17 -8.02 -7.11 2.58
N TRP A 18 -7.14 -6.92 3.56
CA TRP A 18 -6.72 -7.99 4.46
C TRP A 18 -6.70 -7.54 5.92
N ARG A 19 -7.16 -8.43 6.80
CA ARG A 19 -7.07 -8.28 8.26
C ARG A 19 -6.89 -9.65 8.91
N ASP A 20 -6.03 -9.73 9.92
CA ASP A 20 -5.91 -10.92 10.75
C ASP A 20 -6.79 -10.88 12.02
N LYS A 21 -6.90 -12.01 12.71
CA LYS A 21 -7.69 -12.14 13.95
C LYS A 21 -7.13 -11.33 15.14
N THR A 22 -5.89 -10.84 15.05
CA THR A 22 -5.22 -10.06 16.09
C THR A 22 -5.31 -8.55 15.84
N GLY A 23 -5.92 -8.14 14.72
CA GLY A 23 -6.19 -6.76 14.39
C GLY A 23 -5.15 -6.08 13.50
N HIS A 24 -4.16 -6.80 12.94
CA HIS A 24 -3.31 -6.23 11.89
C HIS A 24 -4.09 -6.08 10.60
N GLU A 25 -3.94 -4.95 9.93
CA GLU A 25 -4.67 -4.60 8.71
C GLU A 25 -3.72 -4.15 7.61
N ILE A 26 -4.10 -4.45 6.37
CA ILE A 26 -3.54 -3.84 5.17
C ILE A 26 -4.72 -3.24 4.40
N ASP A 27 -4.70 -1.91 4.22
CA ASP A 27 -5.81 -1.17 3.61
C ASP A 27 -6.10 -1.65 2.18
N LEU A 28 -5.04 -1.95 1.42
CA LEU A 28 -5.14 -2.42 0.04
C LEU A 28 -3.99 -3.37 -0.30
N ILE A 29 -4.32 -4.47 -0.96
CA ILE A 29 -3.37 -5.39 -1.58
C ILE A 29 -3.62 -5.37 -3.08
N VAL A 30 -2.57 -5.11 -3.85
CA VAL A 30 -2.60 -5.23 -5.30
C VAL A 30 -1.88 -6.51 -5.68
N GLU A 31 -2.57 -7.37 -6.41
CA GLU A 31 -1.98 -8.56 -7.01
C GLU A 31 -1.65 -8.27 -8.48
N GLU A 32 -0.36 -8.26 -8.79
CA GLU A 32 0.18 -8.28 -10.14
C GLU A 32 0.78 -9.67 -10.36
N GLU A 33 0.86 -10.14 -11.60
CA GLU A 33 1.13 -11.55 -11.98
C GLU A 33 1.96 -12.39 -10.99
N GLN A 34 3.10 -11.87 -10.53
CA GLN A 34 4.01 -12.56 -9.59
C GLN A 34 4.32 -11.76 -8.32
N ASN A 35 3.63 -10.63 -8.10
CA ASN A 35 3.89 -9.72 -7.00
C ASN A 35 2.63 -9.38 -6.22
N ILE A 36 2.73 -9.46 -4.89
CA ILE A 36 1.71 -8.98 -3.97
C ILE A 36 2.23 -7.69 -3.36
N ILE A 37 1.57 -6.58 -3.65
CA ILE A 37 1.96 -5.24 -3.19
C ILE A 37 0.98 -4.80 -2.10
N PRO A 38 1.37 -4.86 -0.82
CA PRO A 38 0.59 -4.30 0.27
C PRO A 38 0.76 -2.77 0.31
N ILE A 39 -0.36 -2.07 0.49
CA ILE A 39 -0.45 -0.62 0.48
C ILE A 39 -1.23 -0.17 1.71
N GLU A 40 -0.66 0.79 2.43
CA GLU A 40 -1.31 1.46 3.55
C GLU A 40 -1.65 2.90 3.18
N ILE A 41 -2.91 3.32 3.39
CA ILE A 41 -3.42 4.61 2.95
C ILE A 41 -3.55 5.54 4.15
N LYS A 42 -2.88 6.69 4.11
CA LYS A 42 -2.85 7.64 5.23
C LYS A 42 -3.18 9.06 4.77
N SER A 43 -4.20 9.68 5.36
CA SER A 43 -4.60 11.05 4.99
C SER A 43 -3.65 12.14 5.52
N GLY A 44 -2.81 11.83 6.51
CA GLY A 44 -1.91 12.80 7.14
C GLY A 44 -0.80 13.31 6.21
N MET A 45 -0.44 14.57 6.41
CA MET A 45 0.64 15.25 5.65
C MET A 45 2.04 14.93 6.19
N THR A 46 2.14 14.68 7.50
CA THR A 46 3.40 14.37 8.18
C THR A 46 3.52 12.87 8.37
N ILE A 47 4.64 12.31 7.95
CA ILE A 47 4.93 10.88 8.12
C ILE A 47 5.12 10.60 9.61
N SER A 48 4.43 9.59 10.10
CA SER A 48 4.58 9.09 11.46
C SER A 48 5.00 7.62 11.44
N SER A 49 5.69 7.18 12.50
CA SER A 49 6.27 5.83 12.59
C SER A 49 5.22 4.72 12.61
N ASP A 50 4.00 5.02 13.05
CA ASP A 50 2.85 4.12 13.06
C ASP A 50 2.38 3.73 11.65
N TYR A 51 2.63 4.56 10.63
CA TYR A 51 2.27 4.28 9.22
C TYR A 51 2.89 2.98 8.71
N PHE A 52 4.02 2.59 9.29
CA PHE A 52 4.81 1.44 8.85
C PHE A 52 4.52 0.17 9.65
N LYS A 53 3.78 0.25 10.76
CA LYS A 53 3.64 -0.85 11.72
C LYS A 53 3.06 -2.11 11.07
N ASN A 54 1.93 -1.98 10.40
CA ASN A 54 1.26 -3.11 9.76
C ASN A 54 2.03 -3.61 8.53
N LEU A 55 2.59 -2.71 7.72
CA LEU A 55 3.42 -3.10 6.58
C LEU A 55 4.65 -3.89 7.00
N ARG A 56 5.34 -3.50 8.08
CA ARG A 56 6.49 -4.25 8.61
C ARG A 56 6.08 -5.63 9.10
N TYR A 57 4.94 -5.73 9.78
CA TYR A 57 4.38 -7.01 10.19
C TYR A 57 4.10 -7.90 8.97
N TRP A 58 3.39 -7.35 7.97
CA TRP A 58 3.07 -8.06 6.73
C TRP A 58 4.32 -8.49 5.95
N ASN A 59 5.30 -7.59 5.78
CA ASN A 59 6.53 -7.88 5.05
C ASN A 59 7.30 -9.04 5.70
N LYS A 60 7.33 -9.09 7.04
CA LYS A 60 7.91 -10.21 7.77
C LYS A 60 7.11 -11.51 7.59
N LEU A 61 5.78 -11.42 7.61
CA LEU A 61 4.88 -12.57 7.47
C LEU A 61 4.94 -13.19 6.07
N SER A 62 4.93 -12.36 5.03
CA SER A 62 4.82 -12.76 3.62
C SER A 62 6.16 -12.81 2.89
N ASN A 63 7.24 -12.35 3.52
CA ASN A 63 8.54 -12.11 2.89
C ASN A 63 8.46 -11.11 1.72
N ALA A 64 7.49 -10.18 1.74
CA ALA A 64 7.38 -9.12 0.75
C ALA A 64 8.59 -8.18 0.81
N LYS A 65 9.20 -7.93 -0.35
CA LYS A 65 10.37 -7.04 -0.49
C LYS A 65 10.00 -5.60 -0.80
N TYR A 66 8.72 -5.36 -1.11
CA TYR A 66 8.21 -4.09 -1.59
C TYR A 66 6.84 -3.84 -0.96
N SER A 67 6.66 -2.66 -0.39
CA SER A 67 5.36 -2.21 0.11
C SER A 67 5.24 -0.70 0.01
N ILE A 68 4.01 -0.18 0.09
CA ILE A 68 3.72 1.24 -0.13
C ILE A 68 2.98 1.83 1.06
N VAL A 69 3.42 2.99 1.53
CA VAL A 69 2.58 3.94 2.27
C VAL A 69 2.14 5.00 1.29
N LEU A 70 0.85 5.03 0.96
CA LEU A 70 0.25 6.05 0.12
C LEU A 70 -0.32 7.15 1.01
N TYR A 71 0.27 8.34 0.98
CA TYR A 71 -0.04 9.39 1.97
C TYR A 71 -0.37 10.77 1.40
N GLY A 72 -0.89 11.64 2.27
CA GLY A 72 -1.34 13.00 1.97
C GLY A 72 -0.25 14.08 1.89
N GLY A 73 1.00 13.79 2.25
CA GLY A 73 2.10 14.74 2.14
C GLY A 73 2.75 14.77 0.76
N ASN A 74 3.70 15.67 0.54
CA ASN A 74 4.20 16.00 -0.80
C ASN A 74 5.55 15.35 -1.17
N GLN A 75 6.12 14.50 -0.31
CA GLN A 75 7.45 13.94 -0.49
C GLN A 75 7.39 12.43 -0.70
N ASN A 76 8.06 11.97 -1.74
CA ASN A 76 8.30 10.54 -1.91
C ASN A 76 9.56 10.15 -1.14
N GLN A 77 9.55 9.00 -0.47
CA GLN A 77 10.69 8.51 0.30
C GLN A 77 10.87 7.01 0.08
N HIS A 78 12.12 6.57 -0.11
CA HIS A 78 12.49 5.16 -0.11
C HIS A 78 13.12 4.80 1.23
N ARG A 79 12.54 3.82 1.94
CA ARG A 79 13.08 3.33 3.21
C ARG A 79 13.97 2.10 2.96
N SER A 80 14.99 1.94 3.79
CA SER A 80 15.95 0.83 3.69
C SER A 80 15.33 -0.54 3.93
N ASP A 81 14.13 -0.61 4.52
CA ASP A 81 13.36 -1.84 4.77
C ASP A 81 12.40 -2.19 3.61
N GLY A 82 12.55 -1.57 2.45
CA GLY A 82 11.77 -1.86 1.24
C GLY A 82 10.41 -1.17 1.16
N ILE A 83 10.09 -0.28 2.12
CA ILE A 83 8.85 0.48 2.13
C ILE A 83 9.03 1.79 1.35
N ASN A 84 8.14 2.04 0.39
CA ASN A 84 8.05 3.30 -0.35
C ASN A 84 6.95 4.17 0.21
N VAL A 85 7.25 5.42 0.53
CA VAL A 85 6.24 6.43 0.87
C VAL A 85 5.97 7.24 -0.38
N LEU A 86 4.73 7.23 -0.85
CA LEU A 86 4.32 7.86 -2.11
C LEU A 86 3.16 8.82 -1.86
N ASN A 87 3.23 10.01 -2.45
CA ASN A 87 2.10 10.94 -2.47
C ASN A 87 0.96 10.38 -3.34
N TRP A 88 -0.26 10.33 -2.80
CA TRP A 88 -1.42 9.76 -3.50
C TRP A 88 -1.80 10.51 -4.78
N ARG A 89 -1.54 11.82 -4.85
CA ARG A 89 -1.87 12.63 -6.03
C ARG A 89 -0.97 12.31 -7.22
N SER A 90 0.28 11.90 -6.98
CA SER A 90 1.23 11.60 -8.04
C SER A 90 1.18 10.14 -8.49
N TYR A 91 0.60 9.24 -7.68
CA TYR A 91 0.64 7.80 -7.94
C TYR A 91 -0.46 7.32 -8.90
N PHE A 92 -1.61 7.99 -8.94
CA PHE A 92 -2.76 7.57 -9.75
C PHE A 92 -3.01 8.43 -11.00
N ILE A 93 -2.14 9.42 -11.26
CA ILE A 93 -2.12 10.21 -12.50
C ILE A 93 -1.30 9.47 -13.53
#